data_AF-A0A1G7IDN6-F1
#
_entry.id   AF-A0A1G7IDN6-F1
#
_cell.length_a   1.000
_cell.length_b   1.000
_cell.length_c   1.000
_cell.angle_alpha   90.00
_cell.angle_beta   90.00
_cell.angle_gamma   90.00
#
_symmetry.space_group_name_H-M   'P 1'
#
loop_
_entity.id
_entity.type
_entity.pdbx_description
1 polymer ?
#
loop_
_entity_poly.entity_id
_entity_poly.type
_entity_poly.pdbx_seq_one_letter_code
_entity_poly.pdbx_strand_id
1 'polypeptide(L)'
;MAAASVAAAGAVAAGEPLSTCTPAESVHVESSVARLRDWQGVYHAYRINQSCNGENVVEVWGAYSQVISNLLAKDWKNIDQLSRLTRKDAAFETFVLTHLSDETIPEDVLAKIRLHASRECNAGQEALCAKLSKASE
;
A
#
# COMPACT_ATOMS: atom_id res chain seq x y z
N MET A 1 44.56 -26.93 40.25
CA MET A 1 43.94 -27.13 38.93
C MET A 1 42.90 -26.04 38.72
N ALA A 2 43.01 -25.34 37.58
CA ALA A 2 42.07 -24.49 36.84
C ALA A 2 41.24 -23.39 37.55
N ALA A 3 41.43 -22.16 37.06
CA ALA A 3 40.59 -20.97 37.27
C ALA A 3 39.38 -20.96 36.32
N ALA A 4 38.34 -20.18 36.66
CA ALA A 4 37.46 -19.54 35.67
C ALA A 4 36.65 -18.40 36.30
N SER A 5 36.94 -17.17 35.87
CA SER A 5 36.12 -15.97 36.05
C SER A 5 34.90 -16.05 35.14
N VAL A 6 33.73 -15.57 35.60
CA VAL A 6 32.61 -15.24 34.70
C VAL A 6 32.16 -13.82 34.97
N ALA A 7 32.49 -12.93 34.03
CA ALA A 7 31.85 -11.64 33.89
C ALA A 7 30.48 -11.84 33.23
N ALA A 8 29.40 -11.38 33.86
CA ALA A 8 28.10 -11.29 33.21
C ALA A 8 27.96 -9.88 32.63
N ALA A 9 27.95 -9.85 31.30
CA ALA A 9 27.83 -8.68 30.44
C ALA A 9 26.54 -7.89 30.71
N GLY A 10 26.64 -6.57 30.51
CA GLY A 10 25.51 -5.65 30.59
C GLY A 10 24.38 -6.05 29.66
N ALA A 11 23.15 -5.91 30.15
CA ALA A 11 21.96 -6.02 29.35
C ALA A 11 21.99 -4.95 28.25
N VAL A 12 22.26 -5.37 27.02
CA VAL A 12 21.87 -4.60 25.83
C VAL A 12 20.36 -4.55 25.83
N ALA A 13 19.80 -3.35 25.91
CA ALA A 13 18.39 -3.12 25.65
C ALA A 13 18.11 -3.59 24.21
N ALA A 14 17.50 -4.76 24.06
CA ALA A 14 16.85 -5.13 22.81
C ALA A 14 15.76 -4.08 22.58
N GLY A 15 15.89 -3.29 21.51
CA GLY A 15 14.80 -2.43 21.07
C GLY A 15 13.55 -3.26 20.90
N GLU A 16 12.41 -2.73 21.34
CA GLU A 16 11.11 -3.40 21.23
C GLU A 16 10.93 -3.96 19.80
N PRO A 17 10.61 -5.26 19.65
CA PRO A 17 10.27 -5.79 18.35
C PRO A 17 9.03 -5.05 17.87
N LEU A 18 9.14 -4.37 16.71
CA LEU A 18 8.00 -3.78 16.01
C LEU A 18 6.88 -4.84 15.98
N SER A 19 5.74 -4.48 16.57
CA SER A 19 4.65 -5.41 16.88
C SER A 19 4.20 -6.13 15.62
N THR A 20 4.36 -7.45 15.59
CA THR A 20 3.73 -8.33 14.61
C THR A 20 2.21 -8.14 14.73
N CYS A 21 1.57 -7.51 13.74
CA CYS A 21 0.11 -7.46 13.65
C CYS A 21 -0.46 -8.88 13.79
N THR A 22 -1.38 -9.15 14.71
CA THR A 22 -2.05 -10.44 14.89
C THR A 22 -3.09 -10.70 13.77
N PRO A 23 -3.50 -11.96 13.52
CA PRO A 23 -4.54 -12.25 12.52
C PRO A 23 -5.88 -11.54 12.77
N ALA A 24 -6.29 -11.39 14.04
CA ALA A 24 -7.50 -10.66 14.40
C ALA A 24 -7.40 -9.15 14.09
N GLU A 25 -6.20 -8.57 14.26
CA GLU A 25 -5.92 -7.20 13.83
C GLU A 25 -5.93 -7.09 12.31
N SER A 26 -5.54 -8.13 11.58
CA SER A 26 -5.50 -8.14 10.11
C SER A 26 -6.90 -8.13 9.49
N VAL A 27 -7.86 -8.92 10.02
CA VAL A 27 -9.28 -8.85 9.62
C VAL A 27 -9.90 -7.49 9.95
N HIS A 28 -9.55 -6.91 11.11
CA HIS A 28 -10.02 -5.56 11.47
C HIS A 28 -9.46 -4.49 10.51
N VAL A 29 -8.18 -4.62 10.14
CA VAL A 29 -7.49 -3.75 9.17
C VAL A 29 -8.10 -3.91 7.78
N GLU A 30 -8.37 -5.12 7.29
CA GLU A 30 -9.02 -5.36 6.00
C GLU A 30 -10.39 -4.65 5.93
N SER A 31 -11.24 -4.83 6.95
CA SER A 31 -12.54 -4.16 7.01
C SER A 31 -12.41 -2.63 7.02
N SER A 32 -11.31 -2.11 7.58
CA SER A 32 -11.01 -0.69 7.64
C SER A 32 -10.49 -0.16 6.32
N VAL A 33 -9.65 -0.94 5.63
CA VAL A 33 -9.17 -0.65 4.27
C VAL A 33 -10.34 -0.58 3.31
N ALA A 34 -11.28 -1.53 3.35
CA ALA A 34 -12.49 -1.53 2.51
C ALA A 34 -13.38 -0.29 2.70
N ARG A 35 -13.23 0.43 3.83
CA ARG A 35 -13.95 1.69 4.11
C ARG A 35 -13.22 2.95 3.67
N LEU A 36 -11.98 2.85 3.18
CA LEU A 36 -11.22 4.00 2.70
C LEU A 36 -11.90 4.62 1.45
N ARG A 37 -11.88 5.95 1.39
CA ARG A 37 -12.58 6.74 0.36
C ARG A 37 -11.71 7.78 -0.35
N ASP A 38 -10.45 7.92 0.06
CA ASP A 38 -9.54 8.89 -0.51
C ASP A 38 -8.08 8.41 -0.44
N TRP A 39 -7.21 9.07 -1.20
CA TRP A 39 -5.80 8.70 -1.30
C TRP A 39 -5.00 8.94 -0.01
N GLN A 40 -5.42 9.88 0.83
CA GLN A 40 -4.76 10.13 2.11
C GLN A 40 -4.98 8.97 3.08
N GLY A 41 -6.20 8.43 3.11
CA GLY A 41 -6.56 7.26 3.89
C GLY A 41 -5.81 6.02 3.41
N VAL A 42 -5.73 5.80 2.08
CA VAL A 42 -4.92 4.71 1.52
C VAL A 42 -3.45 4.85 1.91
N TYR A 43 -2.88 6.05 1.78
CA TYR A 43 -1.49 6.29 2.14
C TYR A 43 -1.22 6.06 3.62
N HIS A 44 -2.10 6.53 4.51
CA HIS A 44 -1.95 6.34 5.95
C HIS A 44 -2.03 4.85 6.31
N ALA A 45 -3.02 4.12 5.79
CA ALA A 45 -3.15 2.69 6.02
C ALA A 45 -1.93 1.91 5.52
N TYR A 46 -1.43 2.25 4.33
CA TYR A 46 -0.18 1.72 3.78
C TYR A 46 1.00 1.92 4.74
N ARG A 47 1.19 3.14 5.25
CA ARG A 47 2.30 3.49 6.16
C ARG A 47 2.22 2.74 7.50
N ILE A 48 1.01 2.57 8.05
CA ILE A 48 0.80 1.77 9.26
C ILE A 48 1.14 0.31 8.99
N ASN A 49 0.62 -0.27 7.91
CA ASN A 49 0.83 -1.68 7.61
C ASN A 49 2.30 -2.02 7.33
N GLN A 50 3.06 -1.11 6.72
CA GLN A 50 4.51 -1.29 6.56
C GLN A 50 5.29 -1.33 7.88
N SER A 51 4.74 -0.78 8.96
CA SER A 51 5.37 -0.82 10.29
C SER A 51 5.13 -2.15 11.03
N CYS A 52 4.28 -3.04 10.49
CA CYS A 52 4.07 -4.38 11.03
C CYS A 52 5.01 -5.40 10.38
N ASN A 53 5.86 -6.05 11.19
CA ASN A 53 6.82 -7.08 10.75
C ASN A 53 6.20 -8.48 10.53
N GLY A 54 4.94 -8.57 10.09
CA GLY A 54 4.17 -9.82 10.11
C GLY A 54 3.64 -10.27 8.75
N GLU A 55 3.66 -11.59 8.53
CA GLU A 55 3.22 -12.34 7.34
C GLU A 55 1.71 -12.18 6.99
N ASN A 56 0.99 -11.25 7.60
CA ASN A 56 -0.44 -10.99 7.40
C ASN A 56 -0.76 -9.99 6.28
N VAL A 57 0.21 -9.72 5.41
CA VAL A 57 0.05 -8.86 4.21
C VAL A 57 -0.98 -9.45 3.23
N VAL A 58 -1.20 -10.77 3.27
CA VAL A 58 -1.99 -11.51 2.27
C VAL A 58 -3.49 -11.22 2.35
N GLU A 59 -4.10 -11.16 3.54
CA GLU A 59 -5.56 -10.97 3.68
C GLU A 59 -5.98 -9.52 3.33
N VAL A 60 -5.14 -8.54 3.64
CA VAL A 60 -5.44 -7.12 3.35
C VAL A 60 -5.20 -6.77 1.87
N TRP A 61 -4.46 -7.61 1.14
CA TRP A 61 -4.05 -7.33 -0.24
C TRP A 61 -5.25 -7.10 -1.16
N GLY A 62 -6.24 -7.99 -1.12
CA GLY A 62 -7.45 -7.88 -1.96
C GLY A 62 -8.27 -6.63 -1.66
N ALA A 63 -8.38 -6.24 -0.38
CA ALA A 63 -9.07 -5.01 0.00
C ALA A 63 -8.39 -3.76 -0.57
N TYR A 64 -7.05 -3.72 -0.63
CA TYR A 64 -6.33 -2.63 -1.31
C TYR A 64 -6.56 -2.65 -2.82
N SER A 65 -6.47 -3.80 -3.48
CA SER A 65 -6.74 -3.93 -4.92
C SER A 65 -8.14 -3.40 -5.26
N GLN A 66 -9.14 -3.75 -4.45
CA GLN A 66 -10.50 -3.24 -4.62
C GLN A 66 -10.61 -1.72 -4.39
N VAL A 67 -10.02 -1.18 -3.34
CA VAL A 67 -10.12 0.26 -3.03
C VAL A 67 -9.39 1.10 -4.05
N ILE A 68 -8.15 0.74 -4.39
CA ILE A 68 -7.28 1.47 -5.32
C ILE A 68 -7.92 1.51 -6.71
N SER A 69 -8.35 0.35 -7.22
CA SER A 69 -9.01 0.28 -8.52
C SER A 69 -10.32 1.07 -8.56
N ASN A 70 -11.12 1.05 -7.49
CA ASN A 70 -12.33 1.86 -7.41
C ASN A 70 -12.05 3.36 -7.37
N LEU A 71 -11.04 3.82 -6.61
CA LEU A 71 -10.68 5.24 -6.58
C LEU A 71 -10.23 5.72 -7.96
N LEU A 72 -9.45 4.92 -8.68
CA LEU A 72 -9.02 5.25 -10.04
C LEU A 72 -10.18 5.18 -11.04
N ALA A 73 -11.08 4.21 -10.93
CA ALA A 73 -12.18 4.08 -11.90
C ALA A 73 -13.38 5.01 -11.63
N LYS A 74 -13.53 5.54 -10.41
CA LYS A 74 -14.74 6.29 -9.99
C LYS A 74 -14.46 7.68 -9.44
N ASP A 75 -13.27 7.93 -8.91
CA ASP A 75 -12.90 9.19 -8.26
C ASP A 75 -11.63 9.82 -8.87
N TRP A 76 -11.53 9.76 -10.20
CA TRP A 76 -10.36 10.23 -10.94
C TRP A 76 -10.03 11.71 -10.70
N LYS A 77 -11.03 12.54 -10.35
CA LYS A 77 -10.84 13.96 -10.02
C LYS A 77 -9.79 14.22 -8.92
N ASN A 78 -9.52 13.23 -8.06
CA ASN A 78 -8.55 13.33 -6.98
C ASN A 78 -7.15 12.78 -7.34
N ILE A 79 -6.88 12.52 -8.62
CA ILE A 79 -5.59 12.01 -9.11
C ILE A 79 -4.39 12.90 -8.72
N ASP A 80 -4.61 14.21 -8.60
CA ASP A 80 -3.61 15.16 -8.10
C ASP A 80 -3.08 14.82 -6.71
N GLN A 81 -3.92 14.26 -5.83
CA GLN A 81 -3.50 13.83 -4.51
C GLN A 81 -2.62 12.59 -4.59
N LEU A 82 -3.02 11.59 -5.37
CA LEU A 82 -2.19 10.41 -5.63
C LEU A 82 -0.83 10.83 -6.19
N SER A 83 -0.83 11.68 -7.20
CA SER A 83 0.38 12.20 -7.84
C SER A 83 1.34 12.89 -6.86
N ARG A 84 0.82 13.66 -5.90
CA ARG A 84 1.65 14.26 -4.85
C ARG A 84 2.24 13.23 -3.89
N LEU A 85 1.49 12.18 -3.57
CA LEU A 85 1.92 11.14 -2.64
C LEU A 85 2.98 10.24 -3.29
N THR A 86 2.77 9.79 -4.53
CA THR A 86 3.72 8.92 -5.25
C THR A 86 5.05 9.61 -5.57
N ARG A 87 5.04 10.93 -5.81
CA ARG A 87 6.29 11.72 -5.93
C ARG A 87 7.09 11.79 -4.64
N LYS A 88 6.43 11.73 -3.48
CA LYS A 88 7.08 11.78 -2.16
C LYS A 88 7.55 10.41 -1.70
N ASP A 89 6.86 9.35 -2.13
CA ASP A 89 7.07 7.99 -1.67
C ASP A 89 6.98 7.02 -2.86
N ALA A 90 8.14 6.69 -3.44
CA ALA A 90 8.22 5.79 -4.58
C ALA A 90 7.79 4.36 -4.23
N ALA A 91 7.94 3.94 -2.97
CA ALA A 91 7.46 2.64 -2.53
C ALA A 91 5.93 2.60 -2.51
N PHE A 92 5.28 3.73 -2.21
CA PHE A 92 3.83 3.86 -2.31
C PHE A 92 3.35 3.84 -3.77
N GLU A 93 4.12 4.44 -4.69
CA GLU A 93 3.82 4.31 -6.12
C GLU A 93 3.84 2.85 -6.57
N THR A 94 4.92 2.12 -6.25
CA THR A 94 5.04 0.70 -6.58
C THR A 94 3.88 -0.09 -5.98
N PHE A 95 3.55 0.15 -4.71
CA PHE A 95 2.41 -0.48 -4.04
C PHE A 95 1.10 -0.28 -4.81
N VAL A 96 0.77 0.96 -5.19
CA VAL A 96 -0.44 1.26 -5.97
C VAL A 96 -0.44 0.53 -7.32
N LEU A 97 0.68 0.54 -8.03
CA LEU A 97 0.79 -0.09 -9.34
C LEU A 97 0.68 -1.61 -9.26
N THR A 98 1.30 -2.25 -8.26
CA THR A 98 1.23 -3.72 -8.08
C THR A 98 -0.21 -4.17 -7.82
N HIS A 99 -0.99 -3.38 -7.09
CA HIS A 99 -2.39 -3.70 -6.82
C HIS A 99 -3.30 -3.65 -8.07
N LEU A 100 -2.88 -2.98 -9.16
CA LEU A 100 -3.66 -2.97 -10.41
C LEU A 100 -3.49 -4.23 -11.25
N SER A 101 -2.44 -5.00 -11.00
CA SER A 101 -2.20 -6.31 -11.64
C SER A 101 -2.87 -7.47 -10.92
N ASP A 102 -3.76 -7.19 -9.96
CA ASP A 102 -4.51 -8.21 -9.23
C ASP A 102 -5.63 -8.79 -10.11
N GLU A 103 -5.59 -10.10 -10.33
CA GLU A 103 -6.55 -10.83 -11.19
C GLU A 103 -8.00 -10.75 -10.69
N THR A 104 -8.23 -10.31 -9.45
CA THR A 104 -9.58 -10.12 -8.90
C THR A 104 -10.25 -8.82 -9.34
N ILE A 105 -9.51 -7.91 -9.99
CA ILE A 105 -10.08 -6.66 -10.49
C ILE A 105 -10.85 -6.94 -11.79
N PRO A 106 -12.14 -6.56 -11.89
CA PRO A 106 -12.89 -6.72 -13.12
C PRO A 106 -12.29 -5.93 -14.30
N GLU A 107 -12.26 -6.54 -15.48
CA GLU A 107 -11.71 -5.93 -16.70
C GLU A 107 -12.37 -4.59 -17.06
N ASP A 108 -13.67 -4.43 -16.78
CA ASP A 108 -14.38 -3.16 -17.04
C ASP A 108 -13.89 -2.02 -16.13
N VAL A 109 -13.38 -2.35 -14.93
CA VAL A 109 -12.74 -1.40 -14.02
C VAL A 109 -11.37 -1.01 -14.57
N LEU A 110 -10.54 -1.99 -14.97
CA LEU A 110 -9.21 -1.72 -15.57
C LEU A 110 -9.32 -0.90 -16.87
N ALA A 111 -10.30 -1.21 -17.72
CA ALA A 111 -10.60 -0.43 -18.93
C ALA A 111 -10.95 1.03 -18.62
N LYS A 112 -11.73 1.31 -17.55
CA LYS A 112 -12.02 2.68 -17.11
C LYS A 112 -10.76 3.40 -16.64
N ILE A 113 -9.88 2.72 -15.89
CA ILE A 113 -8.61 3.31 -15.44
C ILE A 113 -7.75 3.71 -16.64
N ARG A 114 -7.60 2.84 -17.65
CA ARG A 114 -6.89 3.16 -18.90
C ARG A 114 -7.53 4.33 -19.66
N LEU A 115 -8.86 4.39 -19.70
CA LEU A 115 -9.57 5.50 -20.33
C LEU A 115 -9.27 6.83 -19.63
N HIS A 116 -9.36 6.88 -18.30
CA HIS A 116 -9.05 8.08 -17.55
C HIS A 116 -7.56 8.46 -17.67
N ALA A 117 -6.65 7.49 -17.57
CA ALA A 117 -5.21 7.70 -17.73
C ALA A 117 -4.83 8.30 -19.10
N SER A 118 -5.60 7.99 -20.15
CA SER A 118 -5.35 8.50 -21.51
C SER A 118 -6.07 9.80 -21.84
N ARG A 119 -7.23 10.07 -21.22
CA ARG A 119 -8.09 11.22 -21.60
C ARG A 119 -8.16 12.33 -20.57
N GLU A 120 -7.90 12.01 -19.31
CA GLU A 120 -8.12 12.90 -18.16
C GLU A 120 -6.83 13.07 -17.34
N CYS A 121 -5.67 12.91 -17.98
CA CYS A 121 -4.39 13.15 -17.32
C CYS A 121 -4.08 14.66 -17.30
N ASN A 122 -3.90 15.21 -16.11
CA ASN A 122 -3.53 16.62 -15.94
C ASN A 122 -2.04 16.85 -16.22
N ALA A 123 -1.71 18.10 -16.57
CA ALA A 123 -0.31 18.51 -16.78
C ALA A 123 0.54 18.24 -15.52
N GLY A 124 1.72 17.66 -15.71
CA GLY A 124 2.64 17.28 -14.63
C GLY A 124 2.34 15.92 -13.99
N GLN A 125 1.44 15.12 -14.58
CA GLN A 125 1.09 13.77 -14.13
C GLN A 125 1.32 12.69 -15.18
N GLU A 126 1.84 13.06 -16.35
CA GLU A 126 1.97 12.22 -17.54
C GLU A 126 2.71 10.92 -17.22
N ALA A 127 3.79 11.01 -16.43
CA ALA A 127 4.56 9.85 -16.00
C ALA A 127 3.74 8.89 -15.12
N LEU A 128 2.92 9.41 -14.20
CA LEU A 128 2.05 8.58 -13.36
C LEU A 128 0.93 7.96 -14.20
N CYS A 129 0.26 8.74 -15.04
CA CYS A 129 -0.80 8.25 -15.91
C CYS A 129 -0.30 7.14 -16.85
N ALA A 130 0.89 7.29 -17.44
CA ALA A 130 1.49 6.25 -18.28
C ALA A 130 1.71 4.94 -17.50
N LYS A 131 2.20 5.02 -16.26
CA LYS A 131 2.36 3.86 -15.39
C LYS A 131 1.02 3.22 -15.01
N LEU A 132 0.02 4.03 -14.66
CA LEU A 132 -1.33 3.56 -14.33
C LEU A 132 -1.99 2.86 -15.52
N SER A 133 -1.85 3.43 -16.72
CA SER A 133 -2.34 2.81 -17.95
C SER A 133 -1.71 1.44 -18.16
N LYS A 134 -0.37 1.36 -18.07
CA LYS A 134 0.37 0.11 -18.26
C LYS A 134 0.06 -0.93 -17.17
N ALA A 135 -0.08 -0.51 -15.93
CA ALA A 135 -0.37 -1.41 -14.82
C ALA A 135 -1.81 -1.97 -14.86
N SER A 136 -2.68 -1.38 -15.69
CA SER A 136 -4.08 -1.79 -15.88
C SER A 136 -4.31 -2.49 -17.23
N GLU A 137 -3.25 -3.02 -17.85
CA GLU A 137 -3.31 -3.83 -19.09
C GLU A 137 -3.59 -5.30 -18.80
#